data_AF-A0A258JWX9-F1
#
_entry.id   AF-A0A258JWX9-F1
#
_cell.length_a   1.000
_cell.length_b   1.000
_cell.length_c   1.000
_cell.angle_alpha   90.00
_cell.angle_beta   90.00
_cell.angle_gamma   90.00
#
_symmetry.space_group_name_H-M   'P 1'
#
loop_
_entity.id
_entity.type
_entity.pdbx_description
1 polymer ?
#
loop_
_entity_poly.entity_id
_entity_poly.type
_entity_poly.pdbx_seq_one_letter_code
_entity_poly.pdbx_strand_id
1 'polypeptide(L)'
;MKLKLILTTVLLSSFQLFLAQNTANDSIQSIKKTTITTVTTVKDTIIKVVPEVSNTVTTESDKEALKKEAKMLNAKMKEEKKALKEAKRTEQEQKDFEKEQKAFEKQQDKILSGEKSVSKIKNKISNEEKSLANRKEKFENKKSRGKINSTDIEKENIKISKQQIKINKLNEDLYKAEDKLIKLRN
;
A
#
# COMPACT_ATOMS: atom_id res chain seq x y z
N MET A 1 -2.33 -36.45 -12.49
CA MET A 1 -0.89 -36.28 -12.15
C MET A 1 -0.15 -35.25 -12.99
N LYS A 2 -0.60 -34.92 -14.22
CA LYS A 2 0.12 -34.01 -15.13
C LYS A 2 0.10 -32.53 -14.71
N LEU A 3 -0.97 -32.04 -14.08
CA LEU A 3 -1.07 -30.64 -13.65
C LEU A 3 -0.15 -30.31 -12.45
N LYS A 4 0.13 -31.31 -11.60
CA LYS A 4 1.02 -31.14 -10.44
C LYS A 4 2.49 -31.00 -10.85
N LEU A 5 2.88 -31.59 -11.98
CA LEU A 5 4.25 -31.52 -12.51
C LEU A 5 4.57 -30.16 -13.16
N ILE A 6 3.58 -29.54 -13.81
CA ILE A 6 3.74 -28.24 -14.47
C ILE A 6 3.89 -27.12 -13.43
N LEU A 7 3.14 -27.19 -12.32
CA LEU A 7 3.24 -26.19 -11.26
C LEU A 7 4.59 -26.23 -10.52
N THR A 8 5.17 -27.42 -10.34
CA THR A 8 6.52 -27.55 -9.74
C THR A 8 7.63 -27.12 -10.68
N THR A 9 7.48 -27.22 -12.02
CA THR A 9 8.52 -26.76 -12.95
C THR A 9 8.58 -25.23 -13.04
N VAL A 10 7.43 -24.54 -12.97
CA VAL A 10 7.37 -23.07 -12.97
C VAL A 10 7.92 -22.47 -11.67
N LEU A 11 7.69 -23.14 -10.53
CA LEU A 11 8.19 -22.69 -9.23
C LEU A 11 9.72 -22.88 -9.08
N LEU A 12 10.30 -23.89 -9.74
CA LEU A 12 11.75 -24.15 -9.67
C LEU A 12 12.57 -23.23 -10.58
N SER A 13 12.00 -22.77 -11.70
CA SER A 13 12.68 -21.86 -12.64
C SER A 13 12.73 -20.40 -12.17
N SER A 14 11.85 -19.99 -11.25
CA SER A 14 11.82 -18.63 -10.70
C SER A 14 12.84 -18.42 -9.57
N PHE A 15 13.38 -19.49 -8.98
CA PHE A 15 14.37 -19.40 -7.90
C PHE A 15 15.81 -19.16 -8.40
N GLN A 16 16.10 -19.48 -9.67
CA GLN A 16 17.45 -19.35 -10.25
C GLN A 16 17.82 -17.91 -10.65
N LEU A 17 16.84 -17.01 -10.82
CA LEU A 17 17.10 -15.62 -11.23
C LEU A 17 17.41 -14.69 -10.04
N PHE A 18 17.16 -15.11 -8.80
CA PHE A 18 17.36 -14.28 -7.60
C PHE A 18 18.79 -14.36 -7.02
N LEU A 19 19.58 -15.39 -7.34
CA LEU A 19 20.95 -15.56 -6.79
C LEU A 19 22.07 -14.96 -7.68
N ALA A 20 21.76 -14.35 -8.83
CA ALA A 20 22.77 -13.84 -9.76
C ALA A 20 23.14 -12.34 -9.59
N GLN A 21 22.57 -11.64 -8.59
CA GLN A 21 22.93 -10.24 -8.29
C GLN A 21 23.51 -10.13 -6.89
N ASN A 22 24.66 -10.75 -6.67
CA ASN A 22 25.50 -10.46 -5.50
C ASN A 22 26.66 -9.59 -5.98
N THR A 23 26.39 -8.29 -6.14
CA THR A 23 27.40 -7.27 -6.38
C THR A 23 28.23 -7.08 -5.12
N ALA A 24 29.54 -7.33 -5.23
CA ALA A 24 30.53 -6.84 -4.29
C ALA A 24 30.46 -5.31 -4.25
N ASN A 25 29.98 -4.76 -3.13
CA ASN A 25 30.20 -3.38 -2.75
C ASN A 25 31.59 -3.30 -2.11
N ASP A 26 32.55 -2.71 -2.82
CA ASP A 26 33.71 -2.12 -2.16
C ASP A 26 34.14 -0.84 -2.89
N SER A 27 34.56 0.12 -2.06
CA SER A 27 35.09 1.45 -2.40
C SER A 27 34.10 2.61 -2.48
N ILE A 28 33.66 3.05 -1.31
CA ILE A 28 33.47 4.48 -1.00
C ILE A 28 34.69 4.93 -0.18
N GLN A 29 35.68 5.55 -0.81
CA GLN A 29 36.52 6.60 -0.19
C GLN A 29 37.49 7.18 -1.22
N SER A 30 37.77 8.49 -1.12
CA SER A 30 38.59 9.31 -2.05
C SER A 30 37.78 9.71 -3.30
N ILE A 31 37.39 10.96 -3.57
CA ILE A 31 38.14 12.22 -3.54
C ILE A 31 37.11 13.35 -3.35
N LYS A 32 36.99 13.92 -2.13
CA LYS A 32 36.36 15.23 -1.88
C LYS A 32 37.47 16.25 -1.61
N LYS A 33 38.12 16.73 -2.66
CA LYS A 33 38.84 18.01 -2.64
C LYS A 33 39.21 18.39 -4.06
N THR A 34 39.02 19.66 -4.37
CA THR A 34 39.48 20.41 -5.56
C THR A 34 38.36 20.71 -6.56
N THR A 35 38.21 22.02 -6.82
CA THR A 35 37.42 22.68 -7.86
C THR A 35 36.02 23.16 -7.47
N ILE A 36 35.94 23.88 -6.35
CA ILE A 36 35.00 25.01 -6.18
C ILE A 36 35.79 26.29 -6.50
N THR A 37 35.94 26.66 -7.76
CA THR A 37 36.28 28.03 -8.17
C THR A 37 35.98 28.16 -9.66
N THR A 38 35.18 29.17 -10.04
CA THR A 38 34.79 29.63 -11.39
C THR A 38 33.30 29.55 -11.72
N VAL A 39 32.45 30.11 -10.84
CA VAL A 39 31.13 30.62 -11.25
C VAL A 39 30.93 32.01 -10.64
N THR A 40 31.60 33.00 -11.21
CA THR A 40 31.25 34.42 -11.03
C THR A 40 32.04 35.23 -12.05
N THR A 41 31.43 36.29 -12.57
CA THR A 41 32.00 37.30 -13.47
C THR A 41 31.94 36.97 -14.97
N VAL A 42 30.77 37.11 -15.60
CA VAL A 42 30.60 37.90 -16.85
C VAL A 42 29.13 38.34 -16.96
N LYS A 43 28.76 39.39 -16.21
CA LYS A 43 27.66 40.29 -16.56
C LYS A 43 28.25 41.69 -16.46
N ASP A 44 27.87 42.56 -17.39
CA ASP A 44 28.39 43.90 -17.65
C ASP A 44 29.68 43.98 -18.48
N THR A 45 29.50 43.97 -19.81
CA THR A 45 30.13 45.01 -20.63
C THR A 45 29.26 45.27 -21.86
N ILE A 46 28.29 46.17 -21.72
CA ILE A 46 27.72 46.93 -22.84
C ILE A 46 28.83 47.90 -23.28
N ILE A 47 29.64 47.50 -24.26
CA ILE A 47 30.42 48.45 -25.07
C ILE A 47 30.08 48.20 -26.52
N LYS A 48 29.21 49.11 -26.97
CA LYS A 48 29.01 49.63 -28.31
C LYS A 48 30.33 49.64 -29.10
N VAL A 49 30.53 48.64 -29.95
CA VAL A 49 31.43 48.73 -31.10
C VAL A 49 30.58 48.46 -32.34
N VAL A 50 30.54 49.48 -33.18
CA VAL A 50 29.91 49.58 -34.49
C VAL A 50 30.18 48.31 -35.31
N PRO A 51 29.16 47.60 -35.83
CA PRO A 51 29.39 46.64 -36.89
C PRO A 51 29.60 47.44 -38.17
N GLU A 52 30.87 47.56 -38.53
CA GLU A 52 31.32 47.91 -39.87
C GLU A 52 30.62 46.98 -40.86
N VAL A 53 29.94 47.59 -41.83
CA VAL A 53 29.22 46.92 -42.90
C VAL A 53 30.25 46.23 -43.80
N SER A 54 30.53 44.95 -43.54
CA SER A 54 31.20 44.08 -44.51
C SER A 54 30.15 43.34 -45.32
N ASN A 55 29.98 43.79 -46.55
CA ASN A 55 29.15 43.23 -47.59
C ASN A 55 29.31 41.70 -47.75
N THR A 56 28.18 41.00 -47.67
CA THR A 56 27.76 39.91 -48.56
C THR A 56 28.83 39.02 -49.17
N VAL A 57 29.08 37.87 -48.55
CA VAL A 57 29.04 36.56 -49.24
C VAL A 57 28.46 35.55 -48.25
N THR A 58 27.14 35.37 -48.25
CA THR A 58 26.55 34.14 -47.71
C THR A 58 26.75 33.08 -48.80
N THR A 59 27.80 32.28 -48.70
CA THR A 59 27.93 31.09 -49.54
C THR A 59 26.74 30.17 -49.24
N GLU A 60 26.18 29.53 -50.27
CA GLU A 60 25.11 28.54 -50.10
C GLU A 60 25.52 27.43 -49.12
N SER A 61 26.83 27.14 -49.02
CA SER A 61 27.42 26.16 -48.09
C SER A 61 27.17 26.47 -46.62
N ASP A 62 27.26 27.74 -46.21
CA ASP A 62 27.19 28.10 -44.79
C ASP A 62 25.74 28.18 -44.31
N LYS A 63 24.83 28.61 -45.20
CA LYS A 63 23.38 28.51 -44.99
C LYS A 63 22.91 27.05 -44.94
N GLU A 64 23.52 26.15 -45.73
CA GLU A 64 23.22 24.72 -45.69
C GLU A 64 23.78 24.02 -44.44
N ALA A 65 24.99 24.37 -44.01
CA ALA A 65 25.60 23.85 -42.79
C ALA A 65 24.79 24.22 -41.54
N LEU A 66 24.41 25.50 -41.40
CA LEU A 66 23.54 25.97 -40.32
C LEU A 66 22.15 25.32 -40.35
N LYS A 67 21.58 25.07 -41.55
CA LYS A 67 20.30 24.33 -41.67
C LYS A 67 20.43 22.85 -41.28
N LYS A 68 21.55 22.19 -41.59
CA LYS A 68 21.81 20.80 -41.20
C LYS A 68 22.02 20.67 -39.70
N GLU A 69 22.76 21.60 -39.09
CA GLU A 69 22.98 21.64 -37.65
C GLU A 69 21.67 21.94 -36.88
N ALA A 70 20.89 22.92 -37.32
CA ALA A 70 19.58 23.21 -36.75
C ALA A 70 18.59 22.03 -36.88
N LYS A 71 18.65 21.25 -37.97
CA LYS A 71 17.85 20.03 -38.12
C LYS A 71 18.30 18.93 -37.17
N MET A 72 19.61 18.72 -37.00
CA MET A 72 20.15 17.73 -36.06
C MET A 72 19.85 18.08 -34.61
N LEU A 73 19.97 19.36 -34.22
CA LEU A 73 19.65 19.82 -32.87
C LEU A 73 18.14 19.70 -32.58
N ASN A 74 17.29 20.02 -33.55
CA ASN A 74 15.84 19.79 -33.43
C ASN A 74 15.46 18.30 -33.37
N ALA A 75 16.18 17.43 -34.07
CA ALA A 75 15.97 15.98 -34.00
C ALA A 75 16.32 15.44 -32.60
N LYS A 76 17.50 15.80 -32.07
CA LYS A 76 17.93 15.45 -30.71
C LYS A 76 16.96 15.96 -29.65
N MET A 77 16.52 17.22 -29.74
CA MET A 77 15.54 17.79 -28.80
C MET A 77 14.17 17.07 -28.86
N LYS A 78 13.73 16.63 -30.04
CA LYS A 78 12.50 15.83 -30.18
C LYS A 78 12.64 14.44 -29.57
N GLU A 79 13.81 13.83 -29.68
CA GLU A 79 14.12 12.51 -29.12
C GLU A 79 14.22 12.56 -27.59
N GLU A 80 14.95 13.53 -27.04
CA GLU A 80 15.00 13.78 -25.58
C GLU A 80 13.61 14.09 -25.01
N LYS A 81 12.78 14.86 -25.74
CA LYS A 81 11.40 15.13 -25.32
C LYS A 81 10.52 13.88 -25.35
N LYS A 82 10.76 12.93 -26.25
CA LYS A 82 10.06 11.63 -26.27
C LYS A 82 10.52 10.75 -25.11
N ALA A 83 11.83 10.62 -24.90
CA ALA A 83 12.41 9.87 -23.79
C ALA A 83 11.94 10.40 -22.42
N LEU A 84 11.91 11.73 -22.24
CA LEU A 84 11.39 12.35 -21.01
C LEU A 84 9.89 12.08 -20.82
N LYS A 85 9.09 12.08 -21.88
CA LYS A 85 7.66 11.76 -21.80
C LYS A 85 7.41 10.30 -21.45
N GLU A 86 8.22 9.39 -22.00
CA GLU A 86 8.14 7.96 -21.72
C GLU A 86 8.55 7.67 -20.27
N ALA A 87 9.69 8.21 -19.82
CA ALA A 87 10.11 8.11 -18.43
C ALA A 87 9.05 8.65 -17.45
N LYS A 88 8.42 9.80 -17.75
CA LYS A 88 7.32 10.34 -16.94
C LYS A 88 6.08 9.45 -16.93
N ARG A 89 5.76 8.77 -18.04
CA ARG A 89 4.63 7.83 -18.10
C ARG A 89 4.91 6.61 -17.23
N THR A 90 6.10 6.02 -17.34
CA THR A 90 6.49 4.87 -16.53
C THR A 90 6.52 5.22 -15.03
N GLU A 91 7.04 6.39 -14.65
CA GLU A 91 7.01 6.84 -13.25
C GLU A 91 5.57 7.03 -12.74
N GLN A 92 4.69 7.57 -13.57
CA GLN A 92 3.28 7.76 -13.21
C GLN A 92 2.55 6.42 -13.06
N GLU A 93 2.77 5.48 -13.97
CA GLU A 93 2.22 4.12 -13.91
C GLU A 93 2.69 3.38 -12.66
N GLN A 94 3.98 3.48 -12.31
CA GLN A 94 4.51 2.91 -11.06
C GLN A 94 3.86 3.54 -9.82
N LYS A 95 3.70 4.87 -9.81
CA LYS A 95 3.05 5.59 -8.69
C LYS A 95 1.58 5.18 -8.54
N ASP A 96 0.86 5.01 -9.64
CA ASP A 96 -0.55 4.65 -9.60
C ASP A 96 -0.72 3.17 -9.20
N PHE A 97 0.16 2.28 -9.66
CA PHE A 97 0.24 0.90 -9.19
C PHE A 97 0.53 0.80 -7.69
N GLU A 98 1.51 1.55 -7.17
CA GLU A 98 1.83 1.55 -5.74
C GLU A 98 0.65 2.08 -4.88
N LYS A 99 -0.07 3.10 -5.36
CA LYS A 99 -1.28 3.60 -4.69
C LYS A 99 -2.38 2.55 -4.67
N GLU A 100 -2.60 1.86 -5.78
CA GLU A 100 -3.61 0.80 -5.88
C GLU A 100 -3.28 -0.36 -4.95
N GLN A 101 -2.02 -0.81 -4.94
CA GLN A 101 -1.55 -1.84 -4.02
C GLN A 101 -1.78 -1.43 -2.56
N LYS A 102 -1.37 -0.22 -2.17
CA LYS A 102 -1.59 0.28 -0.79
C LYS A 102 -3.07 0.42 -0.44
N ALA A 103 -3.93 0.79 -1.39
CA ALA A 103 -5.37 0.88 -1.17
C ALA A 103 -5.96 -0.51 -0.94
N PHE A 104 -5.53 -1.49 -1.73
CA PHE A 104 -5.94 -2.88 -1.62
C PHE A 104 -5.50 -3.52 -0.29
N GLU A 105 -4.23 -3.34 0.10
CA GLU A 105 -3.72 -3.80 1.40
C GLU A 105 -4.53 -3.20 2.57
N LYS A 106 -4.80 -1.88 2.53
CA LYS A 106 -5.65 -1.22 3.54
C LYS A 106 -7.07 -1.77 3.58
N GLN A 107 -7.63 -2.17 2.43
CA GLN A 107 -8.95 -2.79 2.39
C GLN A 107 -8.92 -4.18 3.03
N GLN A 108 -7.91 -5.01 2.71
CA GLN A 108 -7.74 -6.31 3.34
C GLN A 108 -7.56 -6.19 4.85
N ASP A 109 -6.73 -5.26 5.33
CA ASP A 109 -6.52 -5.04 6.76
C ASP A 109 -7.82 -4.67 7.50
N LYS A 110 -8.67 -3.85 6.87
CA LYS A 110 -10.00 -3.51 7.41
C LYS A 110 -10.90 -4.73 7.48
N ILE A 111 -10.92 -5.57 6.44
CA ILE A 111 -11.71 -6.80 6.39
C ILE A 111 -11.25 -7.76 7.49
N LEU A 112 -9.94 -8.01 7.59
CA LEU A 112 -9.35 -8.90 8.61
C LEU A 112 -9.63 -8.40 10.04
N SER A 113 -9.54 -7.09 10.27
CA SER A 113 -9.88 -6.48 11.55
C SER A 113 -11.37 -6.64 11.89
N GLY A 114 -12.25 -6.49 10.90
CA GLY A 114 -13.68 -6.74 11.02
C GLY A 114 -14.00 -8.19 11.36
N GLU A 115 -13.40 -9.15 10.64
CA GLU A 115 -13.53 -10.59 10.89
C GLU A 115 -13.08 -10.98 12.30
N LYS A 116 -11.94 -10.45 12.75
CA LYS A 116 -11.43 -10.68 14.10
C LYS A 116 -12.39 -10.14 15.17
N SER A 117 -13.03 -9.00 14.90
CA SER A 117 -14.00 -8.40 15.81
C SER A 117 -15.28 -9.26 15.90
N VAL A 118 -15.82 -9.71 14.77
CA VAL A 118 -16.95 -10.64 14.71
C VAL A 118 -16.63 -11.93 15.47
N SER A 119 -15.47 -12.53 15.21
CA SER A 119 -15.02 -13.76 15.90
C SER A 119 -14.92 -13.58 17.42
N LYS A 120 -14.36 -12.46 17.89
CA LYS A 120 -14.30 -12.13 19.33
C LYS A 120 -15.69 -12.04 19.97
N ILE A 121 -16.66 -11.43 19.29
CA ILE A 121 -18.03 -11.31 19.79
C ILE A 121 -18.70 -12.69 19.84
N LYS A 122 -18.58 -13.51 18.79
CA LYS A 122 -19.08 -14.89 18.76
C LYS A 122 -18.52 -15.74 19.92
N ASN A 123 -17.22 -15.63 20.18
CA ASN A 123 -16.59 -16.32 21.30
C ASN A 123 -17.13 -15.86 22.66
N LYS A 124 -17.37 -14.55 22.83
CA LYS A 124 -18.00 -14.02 24.07
C LYS A 124 -19.42 -14.55 24.25
N ILE A 125 -20.22 -14.57 23.19
CA ILE A 125 -21.59 -15.13 23.20
C ILE A 125 -21.54 -16.59 23.64
N SER A 126 -20.73 -17.42 22.96
CA SER A 126 -20.62 -18.84 23.28
C SER A 126 -20.21 -19.10 24.73
N ASN A 127 -19.26 -18.32 25.26
CA ASN A 127 -18.84 -18.44 26.66
C ASN A 127 -19.94 -18.04 27.64
N GLU A 128 -20.69 -16.98 27.35
CA GLU A 128 -21.79 -16.52 28.21
C GLU A 128 -22.97 -17.49 28.15
N GLU A 129 -23.29 -18.06 26.98
CA GLU A 129 -24.31 -19.11 26.82
C GLU A 129 -23.96 -20.37 27.60
N LYS A 130 -22.71 -20.85 27.51
CA LYS A 130 -22.22 -21.98 28.32
C LYS A 130 -22.30 -21.69 29.82
N SER A 131 -21.91 -20.48 30.23
CA SER A 131 -22.01 -20.05 31.63
C SER A 131 -23.47 -20.02 32.11
N LEU A 132 -24.37 -19.49 31.30
CA LEU A 132 -25.79 -19.42 31.58
C LEU A 132 -26.42 -20.82 31.68
N ALA A 133 -26.09 -21.73 30.76
CA ALA A 133 -26.54 -23.11 30.79
C ALA A 133 -26.11 -23.81 32.10
N ASN A 134 -24.82 -23.72 32.44
CA ASN A 134 -24.27 -24.27 33.68
C ASN A 134 -24.93 -23.66 34.93
N ARG A 135 -25.24 -22.35 34.90
CA ARG A 135 -25.93 -21.68 36.01
C ARG A 135 -27.37 -22.19 36.15
N LYS A 136 -28.12 -22.27 35.04
CA LYS A 136 -29.49 -22.81 35.02
C LYS A 136 -29.54 -24.24 35.54
N GLU A 137 -28.62 -25.10 35.09
CA GLU A 137 -28.52 -26.48 35.57
C GLU A 137 -28.28 -26.56 37.08
N LYS A 138 -27.30 -25.81 37.59
CA LYS A 138 -27.00 -25.75 39.04
C LYS A 138 -28.17 -25.20 39.84
N PHE A 139 -28.89 -24.23 39.28
CA PHE A 139 -30.06 -23.63 39.91
C PHE A 139 -31.21 -24.63 40.01
N GLU A 140 -31.58 -25.28 38.91
CA GLU A 140 -32.63 -26.30 38.89
C GLU A 140 -32.29 -27.49 39.81
N ASN A 141 -31.03 -27.94 39.83
CA ASN A 141 -30.59 -28.98 40.76
C ASN A 141 -30.70 -28.58 42.23
N LYS A 142 -30.49 -27.31 42.57
CA LYS A 142 -30.64 -26.81 43.95
C LYS A 142 -32.12 -26.66 44.32
N LYS A 143 -32.92 -26.18 43.38
CA LYS A 143 -34.37 -25.99 43.51
C LYS A 143 -35.08 -27.34 43.68
N SER A 144 -34.78 -28.32 42.85
CA SER A 144 -35.38 -29.68 42.91
C SER A 144 -35.06 -30.41 44.22
N ARG A 145 -33.87 -30.15 44.80
CA ARG A 145 -33.46 -30.71 46.10
C ARG A 145 -33.98 -29.92 47.30
N GLY A 146 -34.75 -28.84 47.09
CA GLY A 146 -35.24 -27.98 48.18
C GLY A 146 -34.15 -27.25 48.96
N LYS A 147 -32.94 -27.10 48.39
CA LYS A 147 -31.76 -26.52 49.08
C LYS A 147 -31.70 -24.99 49.01
N ILE A 148 -32.75 -24.33 48.53
CA ILE A 148 -32.81 -22.86 48.38
C ILE A 148 -34.18 -22.34 48.82
N ASN A 149 -34.19 -21.16 49.42
CA ASN A 149 -35.42 -20.47 49.82
C ASN A 149 -35.97 -19.59 48.67
N SER A 150 -37.19 -19.08 48.84
CA SER A 150 -37.87 -18.22 47.85
C SER A 150 -37.08 -16.95 47.52
N THR A 151 -36.45 -16.31 48.51
CA THR A 151 -35.65 -15.10 48.30
C THR A 151 -34.42 -15.38 47.42
N ASP A 152 -33.76 -16.52 47.63
CA ASP A 152 -32.59 -16.93 46.86
C ASP A 152 -32.97 -17.40 45.44
N ILE A 153 -34.16 -17.98 45.27
CA ILE A 153 -34.77 -18.24 43.96
C ILE A 153 -34.88 -16.95 43.17
N GLU A 154 -35.48 -15.91 43.77
CA GLU A 154 -35.69 -14.63 43.09
C GLU A 154 -34.37 -13.95 42.73
N LYS A 155 -33.40 -13.93 43.65
CA LYS A 155 -32.06 -13.41 43.39
C LYS A 155 -31.38 -14.10 42.22
N GLU A 156 -31.50 -15.42 42.12
CA GLU A 156 -30.86 -16.18 41.04
C GLU A 156 -31.58 -15.97 39.70
N ASN A 157 -32.91 -15.90 39.71
CA ASN A 157 -33.71 -15.53 38.53
C ASN A 157 -33.33 -14.15 37.99
N ILE A 158 -33.10 -13.17 38.86
CA ILE A 158 -32.61 -11.84 38.46
C ILE A 158 -31.23 -11.94 37.81
N LYS A 159 -30.31 -12.75 38.34
CA LYS A 159 -28.97 -12.93 37.74
C LYS A 159 -29.05 -13.62 36.37
N ILE A 160 -29.87 -14.67 36.24
CA ILE A 160 -30.13 -15.37 34.98
C ILE A 160 -30.68 -14.39 33.95
N SER A 161 -31.66 -13.56 34.34
CA SER A 161 -32.25 -12.55 33.46
C SER A 161 -31.23 -11.49 33.02
N LYS A 162 -30.38 -11.01 33.94
CA LYS A 162 -29.28 -10.09 33.61
C LYS A 162 -28.29 -10.69 32.61
N GLN A 163 -27.93 -11.97 32.77
CA GLN A 163 -27.07 -12.66 31.81
C GLN A 163 -27.75 -12.81 30.44
N GLN A 164 -29.04 -13.13 30.40
CA GLN A 164 -29.80 -13.22 29.14
C GLN A 164 -29.80 -11.87 28.40
N ILE A 165 -30.04 -10.77 29.11
CA ILE A 165 -29.96 -9.41 28.54
C ILE A 165 -28.56 -9.12 27.99
N LYS A 166 -27.51 -9.55 28.68
CA LYS A 166 -26.12 -9.40 28.22
C LYS A 166 -25.87 -10.18 26.93
N ILE A 167 -26.36 -11.42 26.82
CA ILE A 167 -26.27 -12.23 25.59
C ILE A 167 -27.01 -11.51 24.44
N ASN A 168 -28.22 -11.00 24.68
CA ASN A 168 -28.98 -10.28 23.66
C ASN A 168 -28.23 -9.04 23.16
N LYS A 169 -27.62 -8.25 24.07
CA LYS A 169 -26.77 -7.11 23.68
C LYS A 169 -25.57 -7.53 22.84
N LEU A 170 -24.91 -8.63 23.21
CA LEU A 170 -23.80 -9.16 22.40
C LEU A 170 -24.27 -9.64 21.02
N ASN A 171 -25.47 -10.20 20.90
CA ASN A 171 -26.05 -10.59 19.61
C ASN A 171 -26.39 -9.37 18.74
N GLU A 172 -26.89 -8.28 19.33
CA GLU A 172 -27.09 -7.01 18.61
C GLU A 172 -25.75 -6.42 18.13
N ASP A 173 -24.72 -6.45 18.97
CA ASP A 173 -23.37 -6.01 18.60
C ASP A 173 -22.77 -6.89 17.50
N LEU A 174 -23.03 -8.21 17.55
CA LEU A 174 -22.62 -9.15 16.51
C LEU A 174 -23.27 -8.79 15.17
N TYR A 175 -24.58 -8.57 15.15
CA TYR A 175 -25.30 -8.18 13.94
C TYR A 175 -24.74 -6.88 13.34
N LYS A 176 -24.51 -5.86 14.17
CA LYS A 176 -23.90 -4.59 13.72
C LYS A 176 -22.48 -4.80 13.17
N ALA A 177 -21.69 -5.70 13.77
CA ALA A 177 -20.34 -6.00 13.31
C ALA A 177 -20.35 -6.78 12.00
N GLU A 178 -21.26 -7.73 11.83
CA GLU A 178 -21.44 -8.49 10.60
C GLU A 178 -21.94 -7.61 9.46
N ASP A 179 -22.90 -6.71 9.69
CA ASP A 179 -23.36 -5.73 8.69
C ASP A 179 -22.21 -4.82 8.22
N LYS A 180 -21.40 -4.31 9.17
CA LYS A 180 -20.19 -3.54 8.82
C LYS A 180 -19.19 -4.34 8.00
N LEU A 181 -18.99 -5.63 8.31
CA LEU A 181 -18.08 -6.49 7.58
C LEU A 181 -18.59 -6.78 6.16
N ILE A 182 -19.89 -7.00 5.99
CA ILE A 182 -20.51 -7.17 4.67
C ILE A 182 -20.29 -5.92 3.82
N LYS A 183 -20.49 -4.72 4.39
CA LYS A 183 -20.23 -3.43 3.72
C LYS A 183 -18.76 -3.17 3.37
N LEU A 184 -17.81 -3.87 3.99
CA LEU A 184 -16.38 -3.76 3.65
C LEU A 184 -15.97 -4.73 2.53
N ARG A 185 -16.76 -5.81 2.34
CA ARG A 185 -16.52 -6.85 1.34
C ARG A 185 -17.24 -6.57 0.01
N ASN A 186 -18.40 -5.92 0.08
CA ASN A 186 -19.17 -5.43 -1.07
C ASN A 186 -18.71 -4.03 -1.47
#